data_AF-A0A7W2QAW7-F1
#
_entry.id   AF-A0A7W2QAW7-F1
#
_cell.length_a   1.000
_cell.length_b   1.000
_cell.length_c   1.000
_cell.angle_alpha   90.00
_cell.angle_beta   90.00
_cell.angle_gamma   90.00
#
_symmetry.space_group_name_H-M   'P 1'
#
loop_
_entity.id
_entity.type
_entity.pdbx_description
1 polymer ?
#
loop_
_entity_poly.entity_id
_entity_poly.type
_entity_poly.pdbx_seq_one_letter_code
_entity_poly.pdbx_strand_id
1 'polypeptide(L)'
;MALPSVTKPTSRSKSSRHCVSPVRFFWIYRPWRSVGRCKRACLRRSAVSSILIESLRDDLAALHAAGAIGKVTLRDYEALCPAPVRDFSAVEIRRLREALNVSQPVFALHLHTTASTIRKWEQGQTSPSGPALKLLNVIQNKGLSALL
;
A
#
# COMPACT_ATOMS: atom_id res chain seq x y z
N MET A 1 31.89 25.50 -52.84
CA MET A 1 32.40 26.90 -52.79
C MET A 1 31.41 27.70 -51.95
N ALA A 2 31.72 28.42 -50.89
CA ALA A 2 32.89 28.55 -50.03
C ALA A 2 32.35 29.14 -48.71
N LEU A 3 32.95 28.79 -47.57
CA LEU A 3 32.75 29.49 -46.29
C LEU A 3 33.19 30.96 -46.41
N PRO A 4 32.68 31.85 -45.54
CA PRO A 4 33.54 32.46 -44.51
C PRO A 4 32.82 32.53 -43.15
N SER A 5 33.41 32.11 -42.03
CA SER A 5 34.55 32.64 -41.27
C SER A 5 34.12 33.55 -40.10
N VAL A 6 34.50 33.05 -38.92
CA VAL A 6 34.34 33.56 -37.56
C VAL A 6 35.06 34.89 -37.33
N THR A 7 34.51 35.75 -36.44
CA THR A 7 35.31 36.60 -35.53
C THR A 7 34.72 36.61 -34.11
N LYS A 8 35.60 36.49 -33.10
CA LYS A 8 35.32 36.58 -31.65
C LYS A 8 35.31 38.05 -31.19
N PRO A 9 34.84 38.33 -29.96
CA PRO A 9 35.79 38.88 -28.99
C PRO A 9 35.67 38.33 -27.56
N THR A 10 36.62 38.79 -26.75
CA THR A 10 37.21 38.18 -25.55
C THR A 10 36.80 38.81 -24.22
N SER A 11 36.82 37.96 -23.18
CA SER A 11 37.34 38.18 -21.81
C SER A 11 36.39 38.50 -20.64
N ARG A 12 36.68 37.78 -19.54
CA ARG A 12 36.82 38.22 -18.15
C ARG A 12 35.62 38.06 -17.19
N SER A 13 35.69 37.07 -16.30
CA SER A 13 36.12 37.25 -14.89
C SER A 13 35.81 36.00 -14.04
N LYS A 14 36.67 35.78 -13.03
CA LYS A 14 36.61 34.70 -12.03
C LYS A 14 35.57 35.01 -10.95
N SER A 15 34.83 34.00 -10.47
CA SER A 15 34.35 33.93 -9.09
C SER A 15 33.90 32.48 -8.81
N SER A 16 34.75 31.69 -8.15
CA SER A 16 34.67 31.42 -6.71
C SER A 16 33.42 30.63 -6.32
N ARG A 17 33.66 29.34 -6.04
CA ARG A 17 33.06 28.44 -5.04
C ARG A 17 31.67 28.84 -4.56
N HIS A 18 30.72 27.92 -4.54
CA HIS A 18 29.93 27.62 -3.34
C HIS A 18 29.46 26.17 -3.44
N CYS A 19 30.04 25.32 -2.57
CA CYS A 19 29.51 24.00 -2.27
C CYS A 19 28.17 24.21 -1.56
N VAL A 20 27.06 23.81 -2.17
CA VAL A 20 25.77 23.74 -1.47
C VAL A 20 25.58 22.30 -1.00
N SER A 21 25.51 22.17 0.32
CA SER A 21 25.38 20.96 1.11
C SER A 21 24.37 19.95 0.56
N PRO A 22 24.75 18.66 0.44
CA PRO A 22 23.77 17.58 0.39
C PRO A 22 23.13 17.47 1.77
N VAL A 23 21.84 17.77 1.83
CA VAL A 23 21.00 17.53 3.00
C VAL A 23 21.12 16.05 3.37
N ARG A 24 21.60 15.82 4.59
CA ARG A 24 21.69 14.56 5.32
C ARG A 24 20.34 13.83 5.28
N PHE A 25 20.13 13.00 4.27
CA PHE A 25 19.14 11.93 4.31
C PHE A 25 19.74 10.77 5.09
N PHE A 26 19.66 10.86 6.41
CA PHE A 26 20.07 9.82 7.35
C PHE A 26 19.01 8.71 7.31
N TRP A 27 19.02 7.90 6.26
CA TRP A 27 18.47 6.56 6.31
C TRP A 27 19.27 5.78 7.34
N ILE A 28 18.66 5.54 8.50
CA ILE A 28 19.10 4.53 9.46
C ILE A 28 18.82 3.17 8.82
N TYR A 29 19.63 2.79 7.85
CA TYR A 29 19.83 1.39 7.49
C TYR A 29 20.86 0.84 8.48
N ARG A 30 20.38 0.19 9.54
CA ARG A 30 21.23 -0.61 10.43
C ARG A 30 21.96 -1.65 9.57
N PRO A 31 23.29 -1.66 9.54
CA PRO A 31 24.02 -2.72 8.85
C PRO A 31 23.75 -4.03 9.60
N TRP A 32 23.22 -5.01 8.87
CA TRP A 32 23.16 -6.40 9.32
C TRP A 32 24.60 -6.87 9.52
N ARG A 33 25.09 -6.81 10.77
CA ARG A 33 26.36 -7.44 11.16
C ARG A 33 26.11 -8.94 11.26
N SER A 34 26.71 -9.65 10.32
CA SER A 34 26.89 -11.09 10.31
C SER A 34 27.61 -11.55 11.58
N VAL A 35 26.89 -12.25 12.45
CA VAL A 35 27.49 -13.05 13.52
C VAL A 35 27.50 -14.51 13.06
N GLY A 36 28.66 -15.14 13.20
CA GLY A 36 28.97 -16.46 12.68
C GLY A 36 28.09 -17.60 13.19
N ARG A 37 27.76 -18.48 12.25
CA ARG A 37 27.75 -19.94 12.33
C ARG A 37 27.73 -20.56 13.74
N CYS A 38 26.55 -20.98 14.21
CA CYS A 38 26.41 -22.10 15.13
C CYS A 38 25.63 -23.22 14.43
N LYS A 39 26.36 -24.22 13.89
CA LYS A 39 25.77 -25.48 13.43
C LYS A 39 25.38 -26.29 14.68
N ARG A 40 24.12 -26.24 15.08
CA ARG A 40 23.29 -27.34 15.63
C ARG A 40 22.03 -26.78 16.25
N ALA A 41 20.98 -26.77 15.45
CA ALA A 41 19.67 -27.20 15.90
C ALA A 41 19.06 -27.91 14.69
N CYS A 42 19.14 -29.25 14.67
CA CYS A 42 18.05 -29.98 14.05
C CYS A 42 16.80 -29.49 14.77
N LEU A 43 16.03 -28.60 14.14
CA LEU A 43 14.66 -28.40 14.56
C LEU A 43 14.06 -29.81 14.52
N ARG A 44 13.83 -30.40 15.69
CA ARG A 44 12.77 -31.39 15.84
C ARG A 44 11.50 -30.61 15.48
N ARG A 45 11.19 -30.52 14.19
CA ARG A 45 9.84 -30.24 13.73
C ARG A 45 9.04 -31.38 14.36
N SER A 46 8.23 -31.06 15.35
CA SER A 46 7.48 -32.07 16.11
C SER A 46 6.74 -32.94 15.09
N ALA A 47 7.02 -34.26 15.10
CA ALA A 47 6.45 -35.19 14.12
C ALA A 47 4.91 -35.08 14.06
N VAL A 48 4.29 -34.70 15.18
CA VAL A 48 2.84 -34.44 15.31
C VAL A 48 2.38 -33.25 14.47
N SER A 49 3.14 -32.15 14.43
CA SER A 49 2.78 -30.97 13.62
C SER A 49 2.83 -31.29 12.12
N SER A 50 3.79 -32.12 11.69
CA SER A 50 3.83 -32.58 10.30
C SER A 50 2.67 -33.53 9.95
N ILE A 51 2.27 -34.40 10.87
CA ILE A 51 1.16 -35.34 10.63
C ILE A 51 -0.18 -34.59 10.51
N LEU A 52 -0.45 -33.65 11.42
CA LEU A 52 -1.68 -32.84 11.38
C LEU A 52 -1.77 -32.01 10.09
N ILE A 53 -0.66 -31.39 9.67
CA ILE A 53 -0.64 -30.60 8.42
C ILE A 53 -0.87 -31.50 7.20
N GLU A 54 -0.31 -32.71 7.18
CA GLU A 54 -0.49 -33.60 6.03
C GLU A 54 -1.91 -34.16 5.95
N SER A 55 -2.48 -34.60 7.08
CA SER A 55 -3.89 -34.99 7.15
C SER A 55 -4.81 -33.87 6.67
N LEU A 56 -4.58 -32.63 7.10
CA LEU A 56 -5.36 -31.48 6.64
C LEU A 56 -5.21 -31.23 5.13
N ARG A 57 -4.04 -31.50 4.54
CA ARG A 57 -3.83 -31.36 3.09
C ARG A 57 -4.62 -32.41 2.32
N ASP A 58 -4.63 -33.64 2.79
CA ASP A 58 -5.41 -34.72 2.19
C ASP A 58 -6.92 -34.41 2.28
N ASP A 59 -7.40 -33.93 3.43
CA ASP A 59 -8.79 -33.52 3.62
C ASP A 59 -9.16 -32.36 2.67
N LEU A 60 -8.30 -31.34 2.55
CA LEU A 60 -8.51 -30.23 1.63
C LEU A 60 -8.49 -30.70 0.16
N ALA A 61 -7.61 -31.63 -0.20
CA ALA A 61 -7.57 -32.20 -1.55
C ALA A 61 -8.86 -32.97 -1.87
N ALA A 62 -9.38 -33.76 -0.93
CA ALA A 62 -10.64 -34.47 -1.06
C ALA A 62 -11.83 -33.50 -1.20
N LEU A 63 -11.90 -32.45 -0.37
CA LEU A 63 -12.93 -31.42 -0.47
C LEU A 63 -12.85 -30.65 -1.80
N HIS A 64 -11.65 -30.39 -2.31
CA HIS A 64 -11.46 -29.74 -3.59
C HIS A 64 -11.89 -30.63 -4.76
N ALA A 65 -11.55 -31.93 -4.71
CA ALA A 65 -12.01 -32.92 -5.69
C ALA A 65 -13.54 -33.09 -5.68
N ALA A 66 -14.16 -32.99 -4.51
CA ALA A 66 -15.62 -32.99 -4.34
C ALA A 66 -16.29 -31.67 -4.77
N GLY A 67 -15.52 -30.63 -5.13
CA GLY A 67 -16.03 -29.31 -5.49
C GLY A 67 -16.59 -28.50 -4.30
N ALA A 68 -16.42 -28.99 -3.07
CA ALA A 68 -16.89 -28.33 -1.86
C ALA A 68 -16.07 -27.08 -1.50
N ILE A 69 -14.78 -27.09 -1.85
CA ILE A 69 -13.89 -25.93 -1.78
C ILE A 69 -13.23 -25.71 -3.14
N GLY A 70 -13.10 -24.48 -3.56
CA GLY A 70 -12.57 -24.17 -4.89
C GLY A 70 -12.31 -22.68 -5.07
N LYS A 71 -11.81 -22.33 -6.26
CA LYS A 71 -11.63 -20.93 -6.63
C LYS A 71 -12.98 -20.24 -6.71
N VAL A 72 -13.16 -19.16 -5.96
CA VAL A 72 -14.30 -18.25 -6.14
C VAL A 72 -14.22 -17.65 -7.54
N THR A 73 -15.26 -17.88 -8.34
CA THR A 73 -15.38 -17.37 -9.70
C THR A 73 -16.26 -16.12 -9.73
N LEU A 74 -16.27 -15.41 -10.86
CA LEU A 74 -17.19 -14.29 -11.06
C LEU A 74 -18.66 -14.74 -11.00
N ARG A 75 -18.98 -15.98 -11.41
CA ARG A 75 -20.33 -16.53 -11.30
C ARG A 75 -20.76 -16.66 -9.84
N ASP A 76 -19.85 -17.13 -8.98
CA ASP A 76 -20.10 -17.24 -7.54
C ASP A 76 -20.27 -15.85 -6.91
N TYR A 77 -19.43 -14.89 -7.33
CA TYR A 77 -19.52 -13.50 -6.87
C TYR A 77 -20.84 -12.82 -7.30
N GLU A 78 -21.28 -13.03 -8.54
CA GLU A 78 -22.57 -12.52 -9.04
C GLU A 78 -23.74 -13.15 -8.28
N ALA A 79 -23.68 -14.47 -8.00
CA ALA A 79 -24.70 -15.16 -7.22
C ALA A 79 -24.82 -14.61 -5.78
N LEU A 80 -23.71 -14.15 -5.18
CA LEU A 80 -23.71 -13.50 -3.86
C LEU A 80 -24.41 -12.12 -3.86
N CYS A 81 -24.72 -11.54 -5.03
CA CYS A 81 -25.42 -10.26 -5.18
C CYS A 81 -24.88 -9.16 -4.24
N PRO A 82 -23.57 -8.84 -4.31
CA PRO A 82 -22.96 -7.90 -3.38
C PRO A 82 -23.57 -6.51 -3.53
N ALA A 83 -23.81 -5.84 -2.39
CA ALA A 83 -24.40 -4.51 -2.38
C ALA A 83 -23.61 -3.54 -3.28
N PRO A 84 -24.33 -2.69 -4.05
CA PRO A 84 -23.70 -1.72 -4.93
C PRO A 84 -22.83 -0.76 -4.11
N VAL A 85 -21.73 -0.32 -4.73
CA VAL A 85 -20.81 0.64 -4.12
C VAL A 85 -21.42 2.02 -4.27
N ARG A 86 -21.74 2.67 -3.14
CA ARG A 86 -22.29 4.03 -3.14
C ARG A 86 -21.19 5.04 -3.38
N ASP A 87 -21.48 6.06 -4.18
CA ASP A 87 -20.61 7.22 -4.33
C ASP A 87 -20.60 8.07 -3.05
N PHE A 88 -19.51 8.82 -2.88
CA PHE A 88 -19.35 9.74 -1.75
C PHE A 88 -19.10 11.16 -2.25
N SER A 89 -19.88 12.10 -1.76
CA SER A 89 -19.59 13.53 -1.87
C SER A 89 -18.50 13.96 -0.89
N ALA A 90 -17.84 15.08 -1.18
CA ALA A 90 -16.81 15.66 -0.31
C ALA A 90 -17.28 15.87 1.14
N VAL A 91 -18.53 16.32 1.30
CA VAL A 91 -19.16 16.56 2.62
C VAL A 91 -19.37 15.24 3.37
N GLU A 92 -19.77 14.18 2.68
CA GLU A 92 -19.97 12.86 3.30
C GLU A 92 -18.66 12.23 3.75
N ILE A 93 -17.58 12.37 2.98
CA ILE A 93 -16.24 11.89 3.37
C ILE A 93 -15.80 12.57 4.66
N ARG A 94 -15.99 13.90 4.74
CA ARG A 94 -15.67 14.67 5.95
C ARG A 94 -16.51 14.23 7.14
N ARG A 95 -17.83 14.07 6.95
CA ARG A 95 -18.76 13.61 8.00
C ARG A 95 -18.41 12.21 8.49
N LEU A 96 -18.07 11.30 7.59
CA LEU A 96 -17.64 9.95 7.93
C LEU A 96 -16.39 10.01 8.81
N ARG A 97 -15.36 10.78 8.42
CA ARG A 97 -14.14 10.94 9.22
C ARG A 97 -14.42 11.52 10.61
N GLU A 98 -15.25 12.55 10.68
CA GLU A 98 -15.61 13.21 11.94
C GLU A 98 -16.44 12.28 12.86
N ALA A 99 -17.36 11.49 12.29
CA ALA A 99 -18.12 10.48 13.04
C ALA A 99 -17.24 9.39 13.63
N LEU A 100 -16.12 9.07 12.97
CA LEU A 100 -15.11 8.12 13.46
C LEU A 100 -14.15 8.74 14.48
N ASN A 101 -14.27 10.05 14.75
CA ASN A 101 -13.44 10.81 15.68
C ASN A 101 -11.92 10.70 15.40
N VAL A 102 -11.54 10.70 14.13
CA VAL A 102 -10.13 10.64 13.70
C VAL A 102 -9.71 11.89 12.93
N SER A 103 -8.43 12.25 13.08
CA SER A 103 -7.83 13.34 12.31
C SER A 103 -7.58 12.91 10.85
N GLN A 104 -7.49 13.88 9.94
CA GLN A 104 -7.16 13.62 8.52
C GLN A 104 -5.92 12.73 8.32
N PRO A 105 -4.76 12.96 8.99
CA PRO A 105 -3.60 12.09 8.81
C PRO A 105 -3.80 10.68 9.35
N VAL A 106 -4.52 10.50 10.46
CA VAL A 106 -4.84 9.17 10.99
C VAL A 106 -5.77 8.42 10.04
N PHE A 107 -6.79 9.09 9.52
CA PHE A 107 -7.68 8.51 8.51
C PHE A 107 -6.94 8.11 7.23
N ALA A 108 -5.98 8.93 6.80
CA ALA A 108 -5.13 8.63 5.65
C ALA A 108 -4.27 7.37 5.87
N LEU A 109 -3.73 7.18 7.08
CA LEU A 109 -2.95 5.98 7.44
C LEU A 109 -3.80 4.70 7.34
N HIS A 110 -5.04 4.72 7.85
CA HIS A 110 -5.94 3.57 7.74
C HIS A 110 -6.29 3.20 6.29
N LEU A 111 -6.41 4.20 5.41
CA LEU A 111 -6.73 3.99 4.00
C LEU A 111 -5.50 3.75 3.11
N HIS A 112 -4.29 3.73 3.68
CA HIS A 112 -3.01 3.69 2.95
C HIS A 112 -2.92 4.78 1.86
N THR A 113 -3.32 6.00 2.20
CA THR A 113 -3.22 7.19 1.35
C THR A 113 -2.45 8.31 2.06
N THR A 114 -2.27 9.44 1.38
CA THR A 114 -1.67 10.63 2.00
C THR A 114 -2.75 11.55 2.57
N ALA A 115 -2.42 12.30 3.63
CA ALA A 115 -3.31 13.32 4.20
C ALA A 115 -3.72 14.39 3.16
N SER A 116 -2.85 14.68 2.19
CA SER A 116 -3.16 15.60 1.09
C SER A 116 -4.26 15.06 0.17
N THR A 117 -4.31 13.74 -0.07
CA THR A 117 -5.38 13.10 -0.85
C THR A 117 -6.71 13.16 -0.11
N ILE A 118 -6.73 12.84 1.19
CA ILE A 118 -7.93 12.98 2.02
C ILE A 118 -8.44 14.42 2.00
N ARG A 119 -7.55 15.40 2.14
CA ARG A 119 -7.90 16.82 2.06
C ARG A 119 -8.52 17.19 0.70
N LYS A 120 -7.95 16.71 -0.42
CA LYS A 120 -8.50 16.96 -1.76
C LYS A 120 -9.90 16.35 -1.93
N TRP A 121 -10.13 15.17 -1.38
CA TRP A 121 -11.45 14.53 -1.36
C TRP A 121 -12.47 15.33 -0.54
N GLU A 122 -12.11 15.73 0.68
CA GLU A 122 -12.98 16.54 1.54
C GLU A 122 -13.24 17.96 0.98
N GLN A 123 -12.39 18.44 0.08
CA GLN A 123 -12.56 19.70 -0.64
C GLN A 123 -13.26 19.56 -2.00
N GLY A 124 -13.52 18.33 -2.46
CA GLY A 124 -14.15 18.06 -3.75
C GLY A 124 -13.25 18.34 -4.97
N GLN A 125 -11.93 18.46 -4.78
CA GLN A 125 -10.99 18.63 -5.90
C GLN A 125 -10.80 17.34 -6.69
N THR A 126 -10.87 16.21 -6.00
CA THR A 126 -10.81 14.86 -6.57
C THR A 126 -11.80 13.96 -5.85
N SER A 127 -12.17 12.84 -6.45
CA SER A 127 -13.06 11.86 -5.84
C SER A 127 -12.36 10.50 -5.68
N PRO A 128 -12.66 9.75 -4.61
CA PRO A 128 -12.19 8.37 -4.48
C PRO A 128 -12.83 7.49 -5.56
N SER A 129 -12.06 6.57 -6.12
CA SER A 129 -12.54 5.63 -7.14
C SER A 129 -12.03 4.21 -6.88
N GLY A 130 -12.69 3.24 -7.49
CA GLY A 130 -12.30 1.83 -7.44
C GLY A 130 -12.13 1.30 -6.01
N PRO A 131 -10.92 0.79 -5.63
CA PRO A 131 -10.70 0.22 -4.31
C PRO A 131 -10.94 1.20 -3.15
N ALA A 132 -10.54 2.47 -3.31
CA ALA A 132 -10.70 3.48 -2.27
C ALA A 132 -12.19 3.73 -1.97
N LEU A 133 -13.02 3.80 -3.02
CA LEU A 133 -14.45 3.98 -2.88
C LEU A 133 -15.11 2.78 -2.19
N LYS A 134 -14.68 1.56 -2.54
CA LYS A 134 -15.16 0.34 -1.87
C LYS A 134 -14.79 0.33 -0.39
N LEU A 135 -13.58 0.73 -0.03
CA LEU A 135 -13.12 0.81 1.37
C LEU A 135 -13.94 1.81 2.17
N LEU A 136 -14.22 3.00 1.61
CA LEU A 136 -15.08 3.99 2.28
C LEU A 136 -16.49 3.43 2.56
N ASN A 137 -17.06 2.65 1.64
CA ASN A 137 -18.32 1.95 1.86
C ASN A 137 -18.22 0.90 2.97
N VAL A 138 -17.12 0.14 3.03
CA VAL A 138 -16.90 -0.84 4.10
C VAL A 138 -16.80 -0.15 5.45
N ILE A 139 -16.04 0.95 5.55
CA ILE A 139 -15.91 1.73 6.78
C ILE A 139 -17.25 2.33 7.20
N GLN A 140 -18.03 2.88 6.26
CA GLN A 140 -19.37 3.43 6.55
C GLN A 140 -20.29 2.39 7.20
N ASN A 141 -20.19 1.12 6.77
CA ASN A 141 -21.07 0.06 7.23
C ASN A 141 -20.56 -0.66 8.49
N LYS A 142 -19.23 -0.79 8.64
CA LYS A 142 -18.60 -1.62 9.68
C LYS A 142 -17.71 -0.86 10.66
N GLY A 143 -17.46 0.43 10.42
CA GLY A 143 -16.52 1.25 11.18
C GLY A 143 -15.05 0.99 10.87
N LEU A 144 -14.16 1.65 11.62
CA LEU A 144 -12.70 1.51 11.47
C LEU A 144 -12.15 0.13 11.87
N SER A 145 -12.87 -0.61 12.72
CA SER A 145 -12.49 -1.97 13.13
C SER A 145 -12.45 -2.96 11.98
N ALA A 146 -13.06 -2.66 10.84
CA ALA A 146 -12.96 -3.50 9.64
C ALA A 146 -11.57 -3.46 8.98
N LEU A 147 -10.69 -2.55 9.39
CA LEU A 147 -9.35 -2.34 8.84
C LEU A 147 -8.21 -2.65 9.84
N LEU A 148 -8.55 -3.10 11.05
CA LEU A 148 -7.61 -3.49 12.12
C LEU A 148 -7.58 -5.01 12.27
#